data_AF-A0A379XQA4-F1
#
_entry.id   AF-A0A379XQA4-F1
#
_cell.length_a   1.000
_cell.length_b   1.000
_cell.length_c   1.000
_cell.angle_alpha   90.00
_cell.angle_beta   90.00
_cell.angle_gamma   90.00
#
_symmetry.space_group_name_H-M   'P 1'
#
loop_
_entity.id
_entity.type
_entity.pdbx_description
1 polymer ?
#
loop_
_entity_poly.entity_id
_entity_poly.type
_entity_poly.pdbx_seq_one_letter_code
_entity_poly.pdbx_strand_id
1 'polypeptide(L)' 'MKVKAVFINKPGEIETRWVDYPQKKENEVLIKVDAAGICGSDIGAFRGTNPLVTYPKSYRS' A
#
# COMPACT_ATOMS: atom_id res chain seq x y z
N MET A 1 -12.32 -12.48 7.57
CA MET A 1 -12.73 -11.45 6.59
C MET A 1 -11.49 -11.04 5.80
N LYS A 2 -11.61 -10.77 4.50
CA LYS A 2 -10.49 -10.27 3.68
C LYS A 2 -10.74 -8.82 3.30
N VAL A 3 -9.66 -8.07 3.09
CA VAL A 3 -9.69 -6.67 2.62
C VAL A 3 -8.86 -6.54 1.35
N LYS A 4 -9.18 -5.56 0.51
CA LYS A 4 -8.46 -5.30 -0.73
C LYS A 4 -7.37 -4.27 -0.46
N ALA A 5 -6.14 -4.55 -0.89
CA ALA A 5 -4.99 -3.66 -0.74
C ALA A 5 -4.24 -3.50 -2.06
N VAL A 6 -3.53 -2.38 -2.20
CA VAL A 6 -2.75 -2.05 -3.42
C VAL A 6 -1.29 -2.43 -3.22
N PHE A 7 -0.71 -3.06 -4.24
CA PHE A 7 0.69 -3.48 -4.29
C PHE A 7 1.36 -2.93 -5.53
N ILE A 8 2.57 -2.40 -5.36
CA ILE A 8 3.50 -2.12 -6.45
C ILE A 8 4.63 -3.15 -6.32
N ASN A 9 4.69 -4.12 -7.24
CA ASN A 9 5.65 -5.22 -7.14
C ASN A 9 7.01 -4.85 -7.71
N LYS A 10 7.02 -3.99 -8.73
CA LYS A 10 8.19 -3.42 -9.39
C LYS A 10 7.77 -2.17 -10.18
N PRO A 11 8.73 -1.35 -10.65
CA PRO A 11 8.39 -0.17 -11.46
C PRO A 11 7.44 -0.52 -12.62
N GLY A 12 6.37 0.24 -12.77
CA GLY A 12 5.35 0.04 -13.80
C GLY A 12 4.32 -1.06 -13.51
N GLU A 13 4.49 -1.86 -12.45
CA GLU A 13 3.59 -2.95 -12.11
C GLU A 13 2.82 -2.66 -10.81
N ILE A 14 1.51 -2.46 -10.95
CA ILE A 14 0.58 -2.24 -9.85
C ILE A 14 -0.56 -3.25 -9.92
N GLU A 15 -0.96 -3.77 -8.77
CA GLU A 15 -2.11 -4.67 -8.66
C GLU A 15 -2.85 -4.49 -7.34
N THR A 16 -4.03 -5.10 -7.27
CA THR A 16 -4.79 -5.20 -6.02
C THR A 16 -4.91 -6.64 -5.60
N ARG A 17 -4.66 -6.91 -4.31
CA ARG A 17 -4.76 -8.26 -3.73
C ARG A 17 -5.75 -8.28 -2.58
N TRP A 18 -6.45 -9.40 -2.42
CA TRP A 18 -7.19 -9.69 -1.19
C TRP A 18 -6.22 -10.20 -0.13
N VAL A 19 -6.14 -9.49 0.99
CA VAL A 19 -5.30 -9.82 2.13
C VAL A 19 -6.17 -10.07 3.36
N ASP A 20 -5.61 -10.75 4.36
CA ASP A 20 -6.32 -10.98 5.61
C ASP A 20 -6.57 -9.68 6.36
N TYR A 21 -7.70 -9.61 7.06
CA TYR A 21 -8.06 -8.45 7.85
C TYR A 21 -6.99 -8.19 8.93
N PRO A 22 -6.36 -7.00 8.96
CA PRO A 22 -5.26 -6.72 9.86
C PRO A 22 -5.69 -6.85 11.33
N GLN A 23 -4.78 -7.37 12.15
CA GLN A 23 -4.93 -7.46 13.59
C GLN A 23 -4.00 -6.44 14.23
N LYS A 24 -4.57 -5.48 14.97
CA LYS A 24 -3.79 -4.47 15.68
C LYS A 24 -3.20 -5.03 16.96
N LYS A 25 -1.99 -4.61 17.31
CA LYS A 25 -1.39 -4.82 18.64
C LYS A 25 -1.90 -3.78 19.65
N GLU A 26 -1.45 -3.91 20.89
CA GLU A 26 -1.89 -3.06 22.01
C GLU A 26 -1.65 -1.56 21.76
N ASN A 27 -0.51 -1.23 21.13
CA ASN A 27 -0.11 0.16 20.83
C ASN A 27 -0.33 0.55 19.36
N GLU A 28 -1.27 -0.12 18.68
CA GLU A 28 -1.61 0.17 17.29
C GLU A 28 -3.10 0.57 17.16
N VAL A 29 -3.36 1.49 16.23
CA VAL A 29 -4.71 1.87 15.82
C VAL A 29 -5.00 1.23 14.47
N LEU A 30 -6.18 0.63 14.35
CA LEU A 30 -6.67 0.11 13.09
C LEU A 30 -7.64 1.11 12.48
N ILE A 31 -7.38 1.54 11.24
CA ILE A 31 -8.17 2.56 10.55
C ILE A 31 -8.88 1.92 9.37
N LYS A 32 -10.20 2.13 9.27
CA LYS A 32 -10.94 1.83 8.05
C LYS A 32 -10.75 2.99 7.07
N VAL A 33 -10.00 2.75 5.99
CA VAL A 33 -9.85 3.73 4.91
C VAL A 33 -11.10 3.73 4.03
N ASP A 34 -11.69 4.91 3.89
CA ASP A 34 -12.81 5.15 2.97
C ASP A 34 -12.31 5.65 1.61
N ALA A 35 -11.30 6.54 1.62
CA ALA A 35 -10.64 7.05 0.44
C ALA A 35 -9.15 7.35 0.70
N ALA A 36 -8.33 7.28 -0.36
CA ALA A 36 -6.92 7.66 -0.32
C ALA A 36 -6.58 8.52 -1.55
N GLY A 37 -5.89 9.64 -1.33
CA GLY A 37 -5.34 10.48 -2.40
C GLY A 37 -3.99 9.95 -2.88
N ILE A 38 -3.60 10.34 -4.10
CA ILE A 38 -2.31 10.02 -4.70
C ILE A 38 -1.44 11.28 -4.72
N CYS A 39 -0.20 11.18 -4.26
CA CYS A 39 0.79 12.24 -4.28
C CYS A 39 1.92 11.95 -5.28
N GLY A 40 2.77 12.94 -5.57
CA GLY A 40 3.94 12.78 -6.43
C GLY A 40 4.92 11.70 -5.96
N SER A 41 5.00 11.46 -4.64
CA SER A 41 5.81 10.37 -4.08
C SER A 41 5.32 8.98 -4.50
N ASP A 42 4.01 8.79 -4.63
CA ASP A 42 3.40 7.54 -5.07
C ASP A 42 3.65 7.31 -6.56
N ILE A 43 3.61 8.39 -7.35
CA ILE A 43 4.00 8.34 -8.77
C ILE A 43 5.48 7.98 -8.92
N GLY A 44 6.35 8.54 -8.08
CA GLY A 44 7.77 8.17 -8.04
C GLY A 44 7.99 6.71 -7.62
N ALA A 45 7.18 6.20 -6.67
CA ALA A 45 7.17 4.80 -6.28
C ALA A 45 6.68 3.88 -7.41
N PHE A 46 5.68 4.29 -8.18
CA PHE A 46 5.22 3.52 -9.34
C PHE A 46 6.24 3.52 -10.48
N ARG A 47 6.90 4.65 -10.76
CA ARG A 47 7.88 4.78 -11.84
C ARG A 47 9.27 4.21 -11.52
N GLY A 48 9.56 3.89 -10.26
CA GLY A 48 10.90 3.46 -9.85
C GLY A 48 11.92 4.58 -9.74
N THR A 49 11.46 5.84 -9.66
CA THR A 49 12.34 7.01 -9.58
C THR A 49 12.50 7.53 -8.16
N ASN A 50 11.75 6.99 -7.19
CA ASN A 50 11.89 7.35 -5.78
C ASN A 50 12.92 6.42 -5.10
N PRO A 51 14.12 6.91 -4.74
CA PRO A 51 15.19 6.08 -4.18
C PRO A 51 14.88 5.55 -2.77
N LEU A 52 13.82 6.07 -2.11
CA LEU A 52 13.40 5.65 -0.78
C LEU A 52 12.44 4.46 -0.79
N VAL A 53 12.07 3.96 -1.98
CA VAL A 53 11.09 2.88 -2.12
C VAL A 53 11.79 1.55 -2.33
N THR A 54 11.46 0.58 -1.47
CA THR A 54 11.79 -0.84 -1.66
C THR A 54 10.55 -1.59 -2.12
N TYR A 55 10.73 -2.45 -3.11
CA TYR A 55 9.68 -3.32 -3.61
C TYR A 55 9.71 -4.70 -2.92
N PRO A 56 8.53 -5.36 -2.74
CA PRO A 56 7.20 -4.86 -3.06
C PRO A 56 6.73 -3.79 -2.07
N LYS A 57 6.12 -2.72 -2.59
CA LYS A 57 5.50 -1.67 -1.76
C LYS A 57 4.00 -1.93 -1.66
N SER A 58 3.47 -1.96 -0.45
CA SER A 58 2.03 -2.11 -0.21
C SER A 58 1.45 -0.89 0.50
N TYR A 59 0.23 -0.54 0.12
CA TYR A 59 -0.59 0.47 0.78
C TYR A 59 -1.77 -0.27 1.43
N ARG A 60 -1.67 -0.44 2.76
CA ARG A 60 -2.65 -1.13 3.59
C ARG A 60 -2.92 -0.31 4.85
N SER A 61 -4.18 -0.29 5.26
CA SER A 61 -4.67 0.29 6.51
C SER A 61 -5.35 -0.77 7.35
#